data_AF-A0A7S0E0A2-F1
#
_entry.id   AF-A0A7S0E0A2-F1
#
_cell.length_a   1.000
_cell.length_b   1.000
_cell.length_c   1.000
_cell.angle_alpha   90.00
_cell.angle_beta   90.00
_cell.angle_gamma   90.00
#
_symmetry.space_group_name_H-M   'P 1'
#
loop_
_entity.id
_entity.type
_entity.pdbx_description
1 polymer ?
#
loop_
_entity_poly.entity_id
_entity_poly.type
_entity_poly.pdbx_seq_one_letter_code
_entity_poly.pdbx_strand_id
1 'polypeptide(L)'
;MGVRTVVVALLSTASAFYLPGIAPHEYADGERVEIKVNQLSSTKTQMPYDYYSLPFCKPTETISAVENLGEVLHGSVIQNSPYDIFMGKTDFKVMCRVELNPKTSALLAKRIKEDYR
;
A
#
# COMPACT_ATOMS: atom_id res chain seq x y z
N MET A 1 -36.67 -41.37 -2.90
CA MET A 1 -36.16 -40.93 -1.57
C MET A 1 -34.62 -40.97 -1.45
N GLY A 2 -33.84 -41.12 -2.54
CA GLY A 2 -32.38 -41.17 -2.48
C GLY A 2 -31.67 -39.87 -2.85
N VAL A 3 -32.15 -39.15 -3.87
CA VAL A 3 -31.47 -37.96 -4.41
C VAL A 3 -31.50 -36.77 -3.44
N ARG A 4 -32.62 -36.56 -2.73
CA ARG A 4 -32.76 -35.45 -1.76
C ARG A 4 -31.79 -35.58 -0.58
N THR A 5 -31.54 -36.80 -0.11
CA THR A 5 -30.68 -37.07 1.04
C THR A 5 -29.20 -36.91 0.70
N VAL A 6 -28.80 -37.26 -0.53
CA VAL A 6 -27.43 -37.07 -1.04
C VAL A 6 -27.09 -35.58 -1.16
N VAL A 7 -28.02 -34.75 -1.64
CA VAL A 7 -27.81 -33.30 -1.78
C VAL A 7 -27.57 -32.63 -0.42
N VAL A 8 -28.30 -33.03 0.62
CA VAL A 8 -28.13 -32.47 1.99
C VAL A 8 -26.77 -32.85 2.59
N ALA A 9 -26.27 -34.06 2.35
CA ALA A 9 -24.96 -34.48 2.84
C ALA A 9 -23.79 -33.70 2.19
N LEU A 10 -23.97 -33.19 0.96
CA LEU A 10 -22.97 -32.40 0.24
C LEU A 10 -22.89 -30.93 0.71
N LEU A 11 -23.93 -30.40 1.35
CA LEU A 11 -23.93 -29.05 1.92
C LEU A 11 -23.16 -28.97 3.25
N SER A 12 -22.97 -30.11 3.93
CA SER A 12 -22.32 -30.22 5.25
C SER A 12 -20.78 -30.15 5.21
N THR A 13 -20.17 -30.17 4.02
CA THR A 13 -18.70 -30.15 3.86
C THR A 13 -18.14 -28.78 3.47
N ALA A 14 -18.97 -27.74 3.45
CA ALA A 14 -18.51 -26.38 3.19
C ALA A 14 -17.78 -25.82 4.41
N SER A 15 -16.45 -25.74 4.33
CA SER A 15 -15.63 -24.95 5.26
C SER A 15 -15.60 -23.50 4.77
N ALA A 16 -16.19 -22.60 5.54
CA ALA A 16 -16.09 -21.16 5.31
C ALA A 16 -15.31 -20.54 6.47
N PHE A 17 -14.41 -19.61 6.16
CA PHE A 17 -13.75 -18.78 7.15
C PHE A 17 -14.10 -17.32 6.87
N TYR A 18 -14.54 -16.61 7.91
CA TYR A 18 -14.73 -15.17 7.82
C TYR A 18 -13.35 -14.53 7.75
N LEU A 19 -13.06 -13.80 6.67
CA LEU A 19 -11.90 -12.92 6.63
C LEU A 19 -12.20 -11.75 7.55
N PRO A 20 -11.56 -11.63 8.72
CA PRO A 20 -11.75 -10.47 9.57
C PRO A 20 -11.41 -9.22 8.76
N GLY A 21 -12.33 -8.26 8.71
CA GLY A 21 -12.04 -6.93 8.19
C GLY A 21 -10.90 -6.30 8.99
N ILE A 22 -10.16 -5.39 8.38
CA ILE A 22 -9.11 -4.63 9.07
C ILE A 22 -9.83 -3.64 9.99
N ALA A 23 -9.69 -3.81 11.31
CA ALA A 23 -10.22 -2.85 12.25
C ALA A 23 -9.45 -1.51 12.10
N PRO A 24 -10.13 -0.36 12.11
CA PRO A 24 -9.43 0.92 12.08
C PRO A 24 -8.52 1.03 13.31
N HIS A 25 -7.29 1.49 13.10
CA HIS A 25 -6.36 1.76 14.18
C HIS A 25 -6.71 3.11 14.83
N GLU A 26 -7.06 3.09 16.10
CA GLU A 26 -7.22 4.31 16.89
C GLU A 26 -5.87 4.70 17.48
N TYR A 27 -5.42 5.92 17.22
CA TYR A 27 -4.15 6.45 17.74
C TYR A 27 -4.40 7.30 18.98
N ALA A 28 -3.60 7.10 20.02
CA ALA A 28 -3.55 7.98 21.17
C ALA A 28 -2.89 9.32 20.83
N ASP A 29 -3.17 10.37 21.61
CA ASP A 29 -2.50 11.66 21.43
C ASP A 29 -0.97 11.53 21.61
N GLY A 30 -0.22 12.09 20.66
CA GLY A 30 1.24 11.97 20.59
C GLY A 30 1.78 10.61 20.16
N GLU A 31 0.93 9.63 19.83
CA GLU A 31 1.36 8.34 19.28
C GLU A 31 1.95 8.50 17.87
N ARG A 32 2.99 7.72 17.56
CA ARG A 32 3.62 7.73 16.24
C ARG A 32 2.69 7.07 15.22
N VAL A 33 2.35 7.79 14.16
CA VAL A 33 1.55 7.29 13.04
C VAL A 33 2.49 6.76 11.97
N GLU A 34 2.50 5.44 11.78
CA GLU A 34 3.31 4.82 10.73
C GLU A 34 2.74 5.15 9.34
N ILE A 35 3.48 5.93 8.56
CA ILE A 35 3.12 6.26 7.19
C ILE A 35 3.84 5.29 6.25
N LYS A 36 3.06 4.65 5.38
CA LYS A 36 3.54 3.72 4.36
C LYS A 36 3.25 4.29 2.98
N VAL A 37 4.00 3.82 1.99
CA VAL A 37 3.82 4.16 0.58
C VAL A 37 3.44 2.92 -0.19
N ASN A 38 2.60 3.11 -1.21
CA ASN A 38 2.20 2.04 -2.12
C ASN A 38 2.82 2.27 -3.50
N GLN A 39 2.74 1.27 -4.37
CA GLN A 39 3.12 1.40 -5.77
C GLN A 39 2.39 2.56 -6.45
N LEU A 40 3.10 3.18 -7.40
CA LEU A 40 2.56 4.23 -8.25
C LEU A 40 1.64 3.60 -9.29
N SER A 41 0.41 4.10 -9.35
CA SER A 41 -0.60 3.65 -10.29
C SER A 41 -1.00 4.78 -11.23
N SER A 42 -1.45 4.44 -12.43
CA SER A 42 -1.89 5.42 -13.42
C SER A 42 -3.23 4.99 -14.02
N THR A 43 -4.06 5.97 -14.34
CA THR A 43 -5.31 5.76 -15.07
C THR A 43 -5.11 5.58 -16.57
N LYS A 44 -3.92 5.94 -17.09
CA LYS A 44 -3.59 5.96 -18.53
C LYS A 44 -2.85 4.71 -18.97
N THR A 45 -2.23 3.98 -18.06
CA THR A 45 -1.34 2.85 -18.36
C THR A 45 -1.62 1.69 -17.42
N GLN A 46 -1.36 0.47 -17.86
CA GLN A 46 -1.69 -0.74 -17.09
C GLN A 46 -0.59 -1.18 -16.10
N MET A 47 0.63 -0.64 -16.22
CA MET A 47 1.77 -1.10 -15.44
C MET A 47 2.01 -0.21 -14.22
N PRO A 48 1.99 -0.75 -12.99
CA PRO A 48 2.42 -0.02 -11.81
C PRO A 48 3.94 0.09 -11.74
N TYR A 49 4.43 1.04 -10.94
CA TYR A 49 5.86 1.17 -10.62
C TYR A 49 6.08 1.25 -9.12
N ASP A 50 7.21 0.75 -8.64
CA ASP A 50 7.61 0.92 -7.25
C ASP A 50 7.66 2.42 -6.89
N TYR A 51 7.22 2.76 -5.67
CA TYR A 51 7.20 4.14 -5.20
C TYR A 51 8.58 4.81 -5.34
N TYR A 52 9.63 4.14 -4.84
CA TYR A 52 11.00 4.65 -4.88
C TYR A 52 11.72 4.44 -6.23
N SER A 53 11.01 4.04 -7.29
CA SER A 53 11.55 4.09 -8.66
C SER A 53 11.66 5.52 -9.19
N LEU A 54 10.89 6.44 -8.61
CA LEU A 54 10.97 7.88 -8.82
C LEU A 54 11.87 8.54 -7.77
N PRO A 55 12.40 9.74 -8.05
CA PRO A 55 13.36 10.42 -7.18
C PRO A 55 12.68 11.07 -5.95
N PHE A 56 12.00 10.27 -5.15
CA PHE A 56 11.41 10.66 -3.87
C PHE A 56 12.38 10.45 -2.71
N CYS A 57 12.07 11.05 -1.54
CA CYS A 57 12.82 10.80 -0.32
C CYS A 57 12.68 9.34 0.09
N LYS A 58 13.81 8.62 0.16
CA LYS A 58 13.86 7.21 0.54
C LYS A 58 14.39 7.05 1.96
N PRO A 59 13.81 6.16 2.79
CA PRO A 59 14.37 5.83 4.10
C PRO A 59 15.72 5.11 3.94
N THR A 60 16.52 5.06 5.02
CA THR A 60 17.82 4.36 5.05
C THR A 60 17.68 2.90 4.63
N GLU A 61 16.63 2.23 5.12
CA GLU A 61 16.28 0.87 4.75
C GLU A 61 14.84 0.83 4.26
N THR A 62 14.62 0.15 3.13
CA THR A 62 13.29 -0.08 2.57
C THR A 62 12.82 -1.45 3.01
N ILE A 63 11.78 -1.45 3.84
CA ILE A 63 11.18 -2.64 4.42
C ILE A 63 9.79 -2.78 3.81
N SER A 64 9.49 -3.96 3.28
CA SER A 64 8.15 -4.27 2.78
C SER A 64 7.21 -4.55 3.94
N ALA A 65 6.02 -3.97 3.89
CA ALA A 65 4.93 -4.21 4.81
C ALA A 65 3.77 -4.90 4.08
N VAL A 66 2.94 -5.60 4.84
CA VAL A 66 1.70 -6.24 4.36
C VAL A 66 0.62 -5.90 5.38
N GLU A 67 -0.48 -5.29 4.96
CA GLU A 67 -1.58 -4.97 5.90
C GLU A 67 -2.61 -6.09 5.93
N ASN A 68 -2.98 -6.62 4.78
CA ASN A 68 -4.07 -7.59 4.68
C ASN A 68 -3.87 -8.63 3.59
N LEU A 69 -4.65 -9.72 3.69
CA LEU A 69 -4.60 -10.82 2.73
C LEU A 69 -4.92 -10.39 1.29
N GLY A 70 -5.82 -9.41 1.12
CA GLY A 70 -6.18 -8.89 -0.19
C GLY A 70 -4.97 -8.29 -0.91
N GLU A 71 -4.16 -7.50 -0.21
CA GLU A 71 -2.92 -6.91 -0.75
C GLU A 71 -1.89 -7.96 -1.14
N VAL A 72 -1.75 -9.01 -0.33
CA VAL A 72 -0.87 -10.15 -0.66
C VAL A 72 -1.30 -10.80 -1.97
N LEU A 73 -2.60 -11.09 -2.10
CA LEU A 73 -3.15 -11.75 -3.28
C LEU A 73 -3.06 -10.89 -4.54
N HIS A 74 -3.18 -9.57 -4.40
CA HIS A 74 -3.00 -8.63 -5.50
C HIS A 74 -1.52 -8.32 -5.79
N GLY A 75 -0.58 -8.88 -5.02
CA GLY A 75 0.85 -8.62 -5.18
C GLY A 75 1.25 -7.17 -4.91
N SER A 76 0.53 -6.48 -4.03
CA SER A 76 0.84 -5.10 -3.68
C SER A 76 2.15 -5.02 -2.91
N VAL A 77 3.00 -4.06 -3.29
CA VAL A 77 4.27 -3.80 -2.61
C VAL A 77 4.13 -2.52 -1.80
N ILE A 78 3.79 -2.69 -0.53
CA ILE A 78 3.73 -1.59 0.43
C ILE A 78 5.09 -1.48 1.11
N GLN A 79 5.61 -0.26 1.24
CA GLN A 79 6.92 0.00 1.83
C GLN A 79 6.82 1.07 2.91
N ASN A 80 7.73 1.04 3.87
CA ASN A 80 7.86 2.10 4.86
C ASN A 80 8.20 3.45 4.19
N SER A 81 7.67 4.54 4.75
CA SER A 81 8.03 5.90 4.36
C SER A 81 9.04 6.51 5.35
N PRO A 82 9.77 7.58 4.97
CA PRO A 82 10.62 8.28 5.91
C PRO A 82 9.86 9.26 6.82
N TYR A 83 8.53 9.41 6.63
CA TYR A 83 7.71 10.35 7.40
C TYR A 83 7.62 9.98 8.87
N ASP A 84 7.81 11.00 9.71
CA ASP A 84 7.70 10.89 11.15
C ASP A 84 6.58 11.82 11.60
N ILE A 85 5.37 11.26 11.69
CA ILE A 85 4.14 11.95 12.03
C ILE A 85 3.65 11.41 13.37
N PHE A 86 3.13 12.31 14.21
CA PHE A 86 2.57 11.97 15.50
C PHE A 86 1.15 12.50 15.61
N MET A 87 0.25 11.68 16.14
CA MET A 87 -1.16 12.02 16.31
C MET A 87 -1.29 13.28 17.18
N GLY A 88 -2.17 14.20 16.78
CA GLY A 88 -2.41 15.47 17.49
C GLY A 88 -1.27 16.49 17.41
N LYS A 89 -0.14 16.19 16.73
CA LYS A 89 1.01 17.11 16.60
C LYS A 89 1.16 17.61 15.17
N THR A 90 1.41 18.91 15.02
CA THR A 90 1.70 19.53 13.72
C THR A 90 3.09 20.14 13.76
N ASP A 91 4.02 19.50 13.05
CA ASP A 91 5.37 20.02 12.86
C ASP A 91 5.66 20.20 11.37
N PHE A 92 6.24 21.35 11.01
CA PHE A 92 6.75 21.57 9.66
C PHE A 92 8.21 21.12 9.59
N LYS A 93 8.46 20.01 8.89
CA LYS A 93 9.81 19.48 8.68
C LYS A 93 10.03 19.12 7.23
N VAL A 94 11.07 19.68 6.63
CA VAL A 94 11.54 19.25 5.31
C VAL A 94 12.18 17.87 5.47
N MET A 95 11.62 16.87 4.80
CA MET A 95 12.11 15.49 4.89
C MET A 95 13.52 15.36 4.30
N CYS A 96 13.65 15.71 3.03
CA CYS A 96 14.90 15.70 2.30
C CYS A 96 14.85 16.68 1.14
N ARG A 97 16.01 16.95 0.53
CA ARG A 97 16.11 17.65 -0.75
C ARG A 97 16.74 16.70 -1.75
N VAL A 98 16.09 16.50 -2.89
CA VAL A 98 16.58 15.63 -3.96
C VAL A 98 17.05 16.51 -5.11
N GLU A 99 18.30 16.36 -5.51
CA GLU A 99 18.82 17.03 -6.70
C GLU A 99 18.46 16.22 -7.94
N LEU A 100 17.77 16.87 -8.89
CA LEU A 100 17.35 16.23 -10.13
C LEU A 100 18.40 16.48 -11.21
N ASN A 101 18.85 15.40 -11.85
CA ASN A 101 19.65 15.47 -13.06
C ASN A 101 18.74 15.49 -14.30
N PRO A 102 19.23 15.85 -15.50
CA PRO A 102 18.39 15.95 -16.69
C PRO A 102 17.64 14.66 -17.06
N LYS A 103 18.19 13.49 -16.74
CA LYS A 103 17.52 12.20 -17.01
C LYS A 103 16.39 11.95 -16.02
N THR A 104 16.62 12.16 -14.72
CA THR A 104 15.61 11.94 -13.69
C THR A 104 14.50 12.99 -13.74
N SER A 105 14.82 14.23 -14.09
CA SER A 105 13.80 15.28 -14.30
C SER A 105 12.90 14.97 -15.50
N ALA A 106 13.47 14.52 -16.62
CA ALA A 106 12.69 14.09 -17.78
C ALA A 106 11.82 12.86 -17.48
N LEU A 107 12.35 11.89 -16.73
CA LEU A 107 11.59 10.72 -16.28
C LEU A 107 10.41 11.12 -15.38
N LEU A 108 10.66 11.96 -14.37
CA LEU A 108 9.63 12.44 -13.45
C LEU A 108 8.54 13.21 -14.21
N ALA A 109 8.92 14.13 -15.09
CA ALA A 109 7.97 14.87 -15.93
C ALA A 109 7.14 13.95 -16.81
N LYS A 110 7.75 12.90 -17.38
CA LYS A 110 7.04 11.87 -18.15
C LYS A 110 6.01 11.15 -17.28
N ARG A 111 6.38 10.70 -16.07
CA ARG A 111 5.45 10.01 -15.16
C ARG A 111 4.29 10.89 -14.71
N ILE A 112 4.55 12.17 -14.45
CA ILE A 112 3.49 13.15 -14.15
C ILE A 112 2.52 13.27 -15.34
N LYS A 113 3.03 13.38 -16.58
CA LYS A 113 2.18 13.42 -17.79
C LYS A 113 1.36 12.14 -17.97
N GLU A 114 1.91 11.01 -17.57
CA GLU A 114 1.25 9.70 -17.54
C GLU A 114 0.26 9.55 -16.36
N ASP A 115 0.06 10.55 -15.51
CA ASP A 115 -0.88 10.52 -14.37
C ASP A 115 -0.56 9.44 -13.33
N TYR A 116 0.74 9.18 -13.12
CA TYR A 116 1.17 8.33 -12.01
C TYR A 116 1.03 9.06 -10.67
N ARG A 117 0.39 8.38 -9.71
CA ARG A 117 0.19 8.84 -8.33
C ARG A 117 0.37 7.69 -7.34
#